data_AF-A0A966U2B4-F1
#
_entry.id   AF-A0A966U2B4-F1
#
_cell.length_a   1.000
_cell.length_b   1.000
_cell.length_c   1.000
_cell.angle_alpha   90.00
_cell.angle_beta   90.00
_cell.angle_gamma   90.00
#
_symmetry.space_group_name_H-M   'P 1'
#
loop_
_entity.id
_entity.type
_entity.pdbx_description
1 polymer ?
#
loop_
_entity_poly.entity_id
_entity_poly.type
_entity_poly.pdbx_seq_one_letter_code
_entity_poly.pdbx_strand_id
1 'polypeptide(L)'
;MTDTWRHEDGGPRRRSCVAGARLALQPGESLKSTSRAVMVATMVVLASTDEVFLLCHTGGDDAVSWIERIDPVTLEALSASEKLPGGPAWPGGLAVH
;
A
#
# COMPACT_ATOMS: atom_id res chain seq x y z
N MET A 1 6.92 16.65 -9.93
CA MET A 1 6.16 15.66 -9.13
C MET A 1 4.88 15.40 -9.92
N THR A 2 4.49 14.20 -10.32
CA THR A 2 3.92 13.17 -9.44
C THR A 2 3.54 11.96 -10.31
N ASP A 3 4.45 11.02 -10.58
CA ASP A 3 3.99 9.66 -10.93
C ASP A 3 3.76 8.96 -9.58
N THR A 4 2.57 9.20 -9.01
CA THR A 4 2.14 8.51 -7.78
C THR A 4 1.55 7.16 -8.15
N TRP A 5 1.67 6.22 -7.23
CA TRP A 5 1.20 4.84 -7.36
C TRP A 5 -0.34 4.76 -7.32
N ARG A 6 -1.02 5.34 -8.32
CA ARG A 6 -2.50 5.38 -8.38
C ARG A 6 -3.15 4.02 -8.71
N HIS A 7 -2.35 3.06 -9.14
CA HIS A 7 -2.81 1.76 -9.64
C HIS A 7 -1.91 0.64 -9.11
N GLU A 8 -2.48 -0.56 -9.08
CA GLU A 8 -1.77 -1.83 -8.87
C GLU A 8 -0.43 -1.87 -9.63
N ASP A 9 0.62 -2.31 -8.93
CA ASP A 9 1.99 -2.51 -9.45
C ASP A 9 2.64 -1.31 -10.18
N GLY A 10 2.10 -0.10 -10.08
CA GLY A 10 2.68 1.06 -10.76
C GLY A 10 2.21 1.21 -12.20
N GLY A 11 0.99 0.74 -12.45
CA GLY A 11 0.33 0.86 -13.74
C GLY A 11 0.68 -0.29 -14.70
N PRO A 12 0.37 -0.15 -16.00
CA PRO A 12 0.33 -1.27 -16.94
C PRO A 12 1.68 -1.96 -17.18
N ARG A 13 2.79 -1.36 -16.75
CA ARG A 13 4.13 -1.93 -16.88
C ARG A 13 4.62 -2.64 -15.61
N ARG A 14 3.84 -2.65 -14.53
CA ARG A 14 4.13 -3.33 -13.26
C ARG A 14 5.53 -3.06 -12.68
N ARG A 15 6.05 -1.84 -12.86
CA ARG A 15 7.46 -1.56 -12.57
C ARG A 15 7.73 -1.23 -11.11
N SER A 16 6.71 -0.81 -10.36
CA SER A 16 6.86 -0.46 -8.95
C SER A 16 8.05 0.48 -8.66
N CYS A 17 8.41 1.36 -9.61
CA CYS A 17 9.62 2.16 -9.54
C CYS A 17 9.42 3.54 -10.18
N VAL A 18 10.10 4.54 -9.60
CA VAL A 18 10.17 5.90 -10.14
C VAL A 18 11.49 6.04 -10.89
N ALA A 19 11.41 6.31 -12.20
CA ALA A 19 12.60 6.42 -13.05
C ALA A 19 13.53 7.54 -12.54
N GLY A 20 14.82 7.21 -12.37
CA GLY A 20 15.83 8.17 -11.91
C GLY A 20 15.83 8.45 -10.40
N ALA A 21 14.93 7.85 -9.61
CA ALA A 21 14.94 8.02 -8.16
C ALA A 21 16.26 7.52 -7.53
N ARG A 22 16.77 8.29 -6.57
CA ARG A 22 17.95 7.98 -5.76
C ARG A 22 17.66 8.41 -4.33
N LEU A 23 18.15 7.65 -3.35
CA LEU A 23 18.05 8.02 -1.93
C LEU A 23 19.03 9.15 -1.55
N ALA A 24 20.03 9.44 -2.39
CA ALA A 24 20.99 10.54 -2.24
C ALA A 24 21.72 10.63 -0.88
N LEU A 25 21.93 9.49 -0.21
CA LEU A 25 22.60 9.41 1.09
C LEU A 25 24.03 9.97 1.04
N GLN A 26 24.37 10.79 2.03
CA GLN A 26 25.71 11.33 2.26
C GLN A 26 26.53 10.46 3.21
N PRO A 27 27.87 10.63 3.25
CA PRO A 27 28.71 9.94 4.22
C PRO A 27 28.25 10.19 5.66
N GLY A 28 27.98 9.11 6.39
CA GLY A 28 27.51 9.16 7.78
C GLY A 28 25.98 9.21 7.95
N GLU A 29 25.20 9.30 6.87
CA GLU A 29 23.74 9.20 6.94
C GLU A 29 23.25 7.75 7.01
N SER A 30 22.10 7.55 7.66
CA SER A 30 21.43 6.26 7.73
C SER A 30 19.94 6.38 7.39
N LEU A 31 19.40 5.32 6.78
CA LEU A 31 17.97 5.21 6.51
C LEU A 31 17.24 4.74 7.75
N LYS A 32 16.06 5.33 7.97
CA LYS A 32 15.07 4.81 8.92
C LYS A 32 13.90 4.28 8.14
N SER A 33 13.35 3.15 8.62
CA SER A 33 12.17 2.51 8.05
C SER A 33 11.17 2.30 9.17
N THR A 34 9.92 2.69 8.92
CA THR A 34 8.79 2.29 9.75
C THR A 34 8.16 1.06 9.12
N SER A 35 7.85 0.05 9.93
CA SER A 35 7.18 -1.17 9.49
C SER A 35 6.07 -1.52 10.47
N ARG A 36 4.92 -1.92 9.94
CA ARG A 36 3.78 -2.40 10.73
C ARG A 36 3.37 -3.77 10.20
N ALA A 37 3.26 -4.75 11.10
CA ALA A 37 2.78 -6.08 10.74
C ALA A 37 1.26 -6.07 10.61
N VAL A 38 0.76 -6.69 9.54
CA VAL A 38 -0.66 -7.01 9.34
C VAL A 38 -0.76 -8.45 8.85
N MET A 39 -1.92 -9.09 8.99
CA MET A 39 -2.10 -10.51 8.64
C MET A 39 -1.76 -10.78 7.17
N VAL A 40 -2.45 -10.09 6.25
CA VAL A 40 -2.07 -10.02 4.84
C VAL A 40 -2.28 -8.58 4.36
N ALA A 41 -1.19 -7.98 3.88
CA ALA A 41 -1.16 -6.70 3.17
C ALA A 41 -0.83 -7.00 1.70
N THR A 42 -1.79 -6.78 0.82
CA THR A 42 -1.63 -7.16 -0.58
C THR A 42 -1.24 -6.00 -1.46
N MET A 43 -1.80 -4.81 -1.21
CA MET A 43 -1.58 -3.69 -2.13
C MET A 43 -1.66 -2.34 -1.44
N VAL A 44 -0.77 -1.43 -1.83
CA VAL A 44 -0.75 -0.03 -1.39
C VAL A 44 -1.04 0.86 -2.60
N VAL A 45 -2.02 1.76 -2.48
CA VAL A 45 -2.38 2.73 -3.51
C VAL A 45 -2.24 4.14 -2.95
N LEU A 46 -1.61 5.03 -3.71
CA LEU A 46 -1.43 6.44 -3.38
C LEU A 46 -2.40 7.28 -4.23
N ALA A 47 -3.44 7.83 -3.59
CA ALA A 47 -4.34 8.79 -4.24
C ALA A 47 -3.67 10.17 -4.37
N SER A 48 -2.98 10.58 -3.30
CA SER A 48 -2.16 11.80 -3.20
C SER A 48 -0.89 11.51 -2.38
N THR A 49 -0.08 12.54 -2.07
CA THR A 49 1.11 12.38 -1.21
C THR A 49 0.77 12.00 0.22
N ASP A 50 -0.41 12.38 0.69
CA ASP A 50 -0.84 12.24 2.08
C ASP A 50 -2.01 11.24 2.22
N GLU A 51 -2.48 10.67 1.11
CA GLU A 51 -3.55 9.68 1.10
C GLU A 51 -3.06 8.34 0.56
N VAL A 52 -2.75 7.46 1.50
CA VAL A 52 -2.27 6.10 1.26
C VAL A 52 -3.32 5.11 1.73
N PHE A 53 -3.69 4.18 0.85
CA PHE A 53 -4.66 3.12 1.12
C PHE A 53 -4.01 1.76 1.02
N LEU A 54 -4.30 0.89 1.99
CA LEU A 54 -3.80 -0.46 2.10
C LEU A 54 -4.97 -1.45 1.99
N LEU A 55 -4.89 -2.37 1.02
CA LEU A 55 -5.77 -3.53 0.94
C LEU A 55 -5.31 -4.61 1.91
N CYS A 56 -6.18 -4.91 2.88
CA CYS A 56 -5.98 -5.91 3.92
C CYS A 56 -6.94 -7.09 3.73
N HIS A 57 -6.51 -8.30 4.09
CA HIS A 57 -7.41 -9.44 4.20
C HIS A 57 -6.89 -10.55 5.12
N THR A 58 -7.76 -11.50 5.45
CA THR A 58 -7.36 -12.79 6.05
C THR A 58 -6.96 -13.80 4.96
N GLY A 59 -6.37 -14.93 5.35
CA GLY A 59 -6.17 -16.08 4.45
C GLY A 59 -7.38 -17.03 4.42
N GLY A 60 -7.33 -18.03 3.52
CA GLY A 60 -8.31 -19.13 3.44
C GLY A 60 -9.38 -18.95 2.38
N ASP A 61 -10.30 -19.92 2.28
CA ASP A 61 -11.35 -19.97 1.25
C ASP A 61 -12.49 -18.96 1.49
N ASP A 62 -12.63 -18.48 2.73
CA ASP A 62 -13.64 -17.52 3.17
C ASP A 62 -12.96 -16.27 3.78
N ALA A 63 -12.04 -15.68 3.04
CA ALA A 63 -11.32 -14.50 3.49
C ALA A 63 -12.27 -13.33 3.76
N VAL A 64 -11.89 -12.49 4.71
CA VAL A 64 -12.52 -11.19 4.97
C VAL A 64 -11.56 -10.11 4.51
N SER A 65 -12.05 -9.15 3.72
CA SER A 65 -11.25 -8.06 3.14
C SER A 65 -11.73 -6.70 3.61
N TRP A 66 -10.80 -5.75 3.73
CA TRP A 66 -11.09 -4.35 4.05
C TRP A 66 -9.97 -3.43 3.55
N ILE A 67 -10.26 -2.14 3.51
CA ILE A 67 -9.29 -1.10 3.13
C ILE A 67 -8.98 -0.26 4.36
N GLU A 68 -7.70 -0.01 4.61
CA GLU A 68 -7.25 0.98 5.60
C GLU A 68 -6.71 2.20 4.86
N ARG A 69 -7.14 3.40 5.25
CA ARG A 69 -6.39 4.63 4.97
C ARG A 69 -5.34 4.76 6.08
N ILE A 70 -4.07 4.83 5.71
CA ILE A 70 -2.95 4.83 6.65
C ILE A 70 -2.17 6.13 6.60
N ASP A 71 -1.55 6.49 7.71
CA ASP A 71 -0.52 7.53 7.74
C ASP A 71 0.70 7.04 6.95
N PRO A 72 1.25 7.83 6.01
CA PRO A 72 2.34 7.41 5.14
C PRO A 72 3.68 7.18 5.87
N VAL A 73 3.84 7.69 7.09
CA VAL A 73 5.10 7.66 7.86
C VAL A 73 5.00 6.71 9.06
N THR A 74 3.94 6.82 9.86
CA THR A 74 3.74 5.96 11.03
C THR A 74 3.12 4.62 10.67
N LEU A 75 2.47 4.53 9.50
CA LEU A 75 1.68 3.40 9.03
C LEU A 75 0.45 3.10 9.90
N GLU A 76 0.08 4.00 10.83
CA GLU A 76 -1.11 3.83 11.64
C GLU A 76 -2.39 3.95 10.79
N ALA A 77 -3.39 3.12 11.09
CA ALA A 77 -4.69 3.22 10.43
C ALA A 77 -5.41 4.48 10.88
N LEU A 78 -5.64 5.40 9.95
CA LEU A 78 -6.39 6.64 10.18
C LEU A 78 -7.90 6.42 10.05
N SER A 79 -8.31 5.47 9.20
CA SER A 79 -9.70 5.04 9.03
C SER A 79 -9.74 3.68 8.30
N ALA A 80 -10.84 2.95 8.44
CA ALA A 80 -11.05 1.67 7.74
C ALA A 80 -12.43 1.61 7.10
N SER A 81 -12.55 0.89 5.98
CA SER A 81 -13.84 0.50 5.41
C SER A 81 -14.54 -0.53 6.30
N GLU A 82 -15.79 -0.84 5.95
CA GLU A 82 -16.41 -2.08 6.43
C GLU A 82 -15.60 -3.30 5.99
N LYS A 83 -15.70 -4.37 6.78
CA LYS A 83 -15.15 -5.67 6.46
C LYS A 83 -16.16 -6.44 5.62
N LEU A 84 -15.75 -6.85 4.43
CA LEU A 84 -16.62 -7.54 3.48
C LEU A 84 -16.12 -8.97 3.23
N PRO A 85 -17.02 -9.92 2.91
CA PRO A 85 -16.61 -11.23 2.41
C PRO A 85 -15.74 -11.07 1.15
N GLY A 86 -14.53 -11.58 1.20
CA GLY A 86 -13.56 -11.59 0.10
C GLY A 86 -13.56 -12.89 -0.71
N GLY A 87 -14.20 -13.95 -0.20
CA GLY A 87 -14.13 -15.29 -0.79
C GLY A 87 -12.72 -15.87 -0.68
N PRO A 88 -12.30 -16.75 -1.60
CA PRO A 88 -10.97 -17.34 -1.52
C PRO A 88 -9.88 -16.29 -1.54
N ALA A 89 -8.94 -16.39 -0.59
CA ALA A 89 -7.85 -15.45 -0.43
C ALA A 89 -7.06 -15.35 -1.75
N TRP A 90 -7.16 -14.18 -2.36
CA TRP A 90 -6.51 -13.85 -3.62
C TRP A 90 -5.81 -12.51 -3.45
N PRO A 91 -4.53 -12.38 -3.89
CA PRO A 91 -3.88 -11.09 -3.96
C PRO A 91 -4.54 -10.26 -5.08
N GLY A 92 -5.65 -9.60 -4.74
CA GLY A 92 -6.44 -8.77 -5.65
C GLY A 92 -5.94 -7.34 -5.79
N GLY A 93 -6.55 -6.62 -6.72
CA GLY A 93 -6.25 -5.22 -6.99
C GLY A 93 -7.11 -4.25 -6.16
N LEU A 94 -6.59 -3.04 -5.96
CA LEU A 94 -7.29 -1.89 -5.38
C LEU A 94 -7.16 -0.68 -6.33
N ALA A 95 -8.20 0.13 -6.46
CA ALA A 95 -8.14 1.40 -7.16
C ALA A 95 -8.80 2.49 -6.31
N VAL A 96 -8.23 3.68 -6.35
CA VAL A 96 -8.78 4.87 -5.67
C VAL A 96 -8.95 5.96 -6.73
N HIS A 97 -10.13 6.59 -6.77
CA HIS A 97 -10.46 7.62 -7.75
C HIS A 97 -10.29 9.03 -7.19
#